data_AF-A0A2H5WNC4-F1
#
_entry.id   AF-A0A2H5WNC4-F1
#
_cell.length_a   1.000
_cell.length_b   1.000
_cell.length_c   1.000
_cell.angle_alpha   90.00
_cell.angle_beta   90.00
_cell.angle_gamma   90.00
#
_symmetry.space_group_name_H-M   'P 1'
#
loop_
_entity.id
_entity.type
_entity.pdbx_description
1 polymer ?
#
loop_
_entity_poly.entity_id
_entity_poly.type
_entity_poly.pdbx_seq_one_letter_code
_entity_poly.pdbx_strand_id
1 'polypeptide(L)'
;MVAVLLGIYALFRLEYMPSLLNVAVYLGMVFTGVLIFYSFHFMMMTLSIWLVRVENLWVLSEVFAQIGRFPTDVFDAVLRRVFTYVLPVAFLATIPTKALLGKASPAFLVFAVVWGVSFFIAGRAFWRFALRSYTSASS
;
A
#
# COMPACT_ATOMS: atom_id res chain seq x y z
N MET A 1 -15.26 5.14 -12.06
CA MET A 1 -15.86 4.58 -13.29
C MET A 1 -14.85 4.42 -14.42
N VAL A 2 -14.11 5.47 -14.80
CA VAL A 2 -13.11 5.41 -15.90
C VAL A 2 -12.06 4.30 -15.71
N ALA A 3 -11.49 4.13 -14.51
CA ALA A 3 -10.47 3.10 -14.25
C ALA A 3 -10.97 1.66 -14.47
N VAL A 4 -12.22 1.36 -14.11
CA VAL A 4 -12.82 0.03 -14.30
C VAL A 4 -13.02 -0.24 -15.78
N LEU A 5 -13.53 0.74 -16.53
CA LEU A 5 -13.71 0.64 -17.98
C LEU A 5 -12.37 0.44 -18.70
N LEU A 6 -11.33 1.18 -18.31
CA LEU A 6 -9.98 0.99 -18.86
C LEU A 6 -9.40 -0.37 -18.53
N GLY A 7 -9.62 -0.88 -17.31
CA GLY A 7 -9.19 -2.22 -16.93
C GLY A 7 -9.86 -3.32 -17.76
N ILE A 8 -11.17 -3.23 -17.96
CA ILE A 8 -11.92 -4.16 -18.82
C ILE A 8 -11.43 -4.07 -20.27
N TYR A 9 -11.29 -2.85 -20.81
CA TYR A 9 -10.77 -2.63 -22.16
C TYR A 9 -9.36 -3.21 -22.35
N ALA A 10 -8.47 -3.04 -21.37
CA ALA A 10 -7.13 -3.59 -21.39
C ALA A 10 -7.14 -5.13 -21.42
N LEU A 11 -7.99 -5.78 -20.62
CA LEU A 11 -8.14 -7.24 -20.63
C LEU A 11 -8.64 -7.76 -21.99
N PHE A 12 -9.62 -7.07 -22.59
CA PHE A 12 -10.09 -7.39 -23.94
C PHE A 12 -8.98 -7.24 -24.99
N ARG A 13 -8.19 -6.16 -24.93
CA ARG A 13 -7.08 -5.92 -25.87
C ARG A 13 -5.92 -6.91 -25.70
N LEU A 14 -5.74 -7.43 -24.49
CA LEU A 14 -4.73 -8.44 -24.17
C LEU A 14 -5.21 -9.87 -24.47
N GLU A 15 -6.45 -10.05 -24.95
CA GLU A 15 -7.10 -11.35 -25.16
C GLU A 15 -6.99 -12.28 -23.94
N TYR A 16 -6.96 -11.68 -22.75
CA TYR A 16 -6.69 -12.38 -21.50
C TYR A 16 -7.95 -12.42 -20.64
N MET A 17 -8.45 -13.62 -20.37
CA MET A 17 -9.52 -13.87 -19.42
C MET A 17 -8.92 -14.36 -18.09
N PRO A 18 -8.94 -13.54 -17.01
CA PRO A 18 -8.44 -13.97 -15.72
C PRO A 18 -9.25 -15.18 -15.20
N SER A 19 -8.56 -16.18 -14.66
CA SER A 19 -9.23 -17.28 -13.97
C SER A 19 -9.91 -16.80 -12.68
N LEU A 20 -10.91 -17.53 -12.19
CA LEU A 20 -11.58 -17.20 -10.92
C LEU A 20 -10.58 -17.13 -9.75
N LEU A 21 -9.57 -17.99 -9.75
CA LEU A 21 -8.48 -17.96 -8.79
C LEU A 21 -7.68 -16.65 -8.88
N ASN A 22 -7.31 -16.20 -10.07
CA ASN A 22 -6.55 -14.96 -10.25
C ASN A 22 -7.35 -13.73 -9.81
N VAL A 23 -8.67 -13.73 -10.01
CA VAL A 23 -9.57 -12.69 -9.50
C VAL A 23 -9.62 -12.71 -7.97
N ALA A 24 -9.73 -13.89 -7.35
CA ALA A 24 -9.72 -14.01 -5.89
C ALA A 24 -8.38 -13.55 -5.27
N VAL A 25 -7.25 -13.96 -5.86
CA VAL A 25 -5.91 -13.53 -5.42
C VAL A 25 -5.74 -12.02 -5.64
N TYR A 26 -6.22 -11.47 -6.75
CA TYR A 26 -6.25 -10.03 -7.00
C TYR A 26 -6.99 -9.29 -5.87
N LEU A 27 -8.20 -9.70 -5.51
CA LEU A 27 -8.97 -9.07 -4.44
C LEU A 27 -8.25 -9.18 -3.09
N GLY A 28 -7.65 -10.32 -2.80
CA GLY A 28 -6.80 -10.51 -1.62
C GLY A 28 -5.61 -9.53 -1.60
N MET A 29 -4.93 -9.35 -2.73
CA MET A 29 -3.82 -8.41 -2.85
C MET A 29 -4.26 -6.95 -2.77
N VAL A 30 -5.44 -6.60 -3.29
CA VAL A 30 -6.03 -5.26 -3.10
C VAL A 30 -6.26 -5.01 -1.61
N PHE A 31 -6.86 -5.97 -0.90
CA PHE A 31 -7.06 -5.86 0.54
C PHE A 31 -5.74 -5.70 1.30
N THR A 32 -4.73 -6.51 0.99
CA THR A 32 -3.39 -6.38 1.56
C THR A 32 -2.78 -5.01 1.29
N GLY A 33 -2.91 -4.49 0.06
CA GLY A 33 -2.43 -3.15 -0.30
C GLY A 33 -3.13 -2.03 0.49
N VAL A 34 -4.45 -2.12 0.66
CA VAL A 34 -5.23 -1.19 1.48
C VAL A 34 -4.80 -1.25 2.94
N LEU A 35 -4.59 -2.45 3.50
CA LEU A 35 -4.13 -2.63 4.88
C LEU A 35 -2.76 -2.00 5.11
N ILE A 36 -1.82 -2.20 4.18
CA ILE A 36 -0.48 -1.59 4.26
C ILE A 36 -0.59 -0.07 4.19
N PHE A 37 -1.32 0.46 3.21
CA PHE A 37 -1.50 1.89 3.02
C PHE A 37 -2.11 2.55 4.26
N TYR A 38 -3.18 1.96 4.79
CA TYR A 38 -3.81 2.38 6.03
C TYR A 38 -2.80 2.40 7.18
N SER A 39 -2.06 1.31 7.37
CA SER A 39 -1.12 1.19 8.48
C SER A 39 0.03 2.19 8.38
N PHE A 40 0.56 2.42 7.19
CA PHE A 40 1.58 3.44 6.92
C PHE A 40 1.05 4.84 7.21
N HIS A 41 -0.13 5.18 6.68
CA HIS A 41 -0.76 6.47 6.93
C HIS A 41 -1.07 6.70 8.41
N PHE A 42 -1.55 5.67 9.10
CA PHE A 42 -1.79 5.68 10.54
C PHE A 42 -0.50 5.94 11.33
N MET A 43 0.62 5.33 10.95
CA MET A 43 1.92 5.63 11.55
C MET A 43 2.35 7.08 11.31
N MET A 44 2.16 7.60 10.09
CA MET A 44 2.44 9.02 9.83
C MET A 44 1.61 9.93 10.72
N MET A 45 0.29 9.69 10.81
CA MET A 45 -0.60 10.49 11.65
C MET A 45 -0.29 10.35 13.15
N THR A 46 0.21 9.18 13.58
CA THR A 46 0.68 8.98 14.96
C THR A 46 1.83 9.94 15.33
N LEU A 47 2.64 10.36 14.36
CA LEU A 47 3.72 11.34 14.60
C LEU A 47 3.19 12.71 15.06
N SER A 48 1.92 13.04 14.79
CA SER A 48 1.29 14.28 15.25
C SER A 48 1.27 14.43 16.78
N ILE A 49 1.42 13.32 17.53
CA ILE A 49 1.52 13.36 18.99
C ILE A 49 2.78 14.12 19.44
N TRP A 50 3.87 14.07 18.67
CA TRP A 50 5.13 14.76 19.00
C TRP A 50 5.40 15.96 18.09
N LEU A 51 4.92 15.94 16.85
CA LEU A 51 5.19 16.98 15.88
C LEU A 51 4.23 18.17 16.04
N VAL A 52 4.79 19.34 16.34
CA VAL A 52 4.05 20.60 16.51
C VAL A 52 3.41 21.10 15.20
N ARG A 53 3.97 20.73 14.03
CA ARG A 53 3.46 21.12 12.70
C ARG A 53 3.05 19.90 11.89
N VAL A 54 1.75 19.68 11.79
CA VAL A 54 1.15 18.51 11.15
C VAL A 54 0.92 18.72 9.65
N GLU A 55 0.96 19.98 9.16
CA GLU A 55 0.67 20.31 7.75
C GLU A 55 1.58 19.57 6.76
N ASN A 56 2.85 19.36 7.12
CA ASN A 56 3.80 18.65 6.25
C ASN A 56 3.47 17.16 6.08
N LEU A 57 2.76 16.54 7.04
CA LEU A 57 2.34 15.15 6.93
C LEU A 57 1.25 14.95 5.88
N TRP A 58 0.41 15.99 5.68
CA TRP A 58 -0.59 15.99 4.63
C TRP A 58 0.05 16.00 3.25
N VAL A 59 1.00 16.92 3.00
CA VAL A 59 1.74 17.01 1.74
C VAL A 59 2.48 15.71 1.44
N LEU A 60 3.13 15.11 2.46
CA LEU A 60 3.80 13.83 2.30
C LEU A 60 2.84 12.71 1.88
N SER A 61 1.62 12.70 2.44
CA SER A 61 0.57 11.74 2.09
C SER A 61 0.07 11.91 0.66
N GLU A 62 -0.07 13.16 0.18
CA GLU A 62 -0.45 13.45 -1.21
C GLU A 62 0.62 13.02 -2.21
N VAL A 63 1.88 13.35 -1.95
CA VAL A 63 3.02 12.95 -2.79
C VAL A 63 3.10 11.42 -2.88
N PHE A 64 2.92 10.74 -1.74
CA PHE A 64 2.87 9.28 -1.70
C PHE A 64 1.75 8.72 -2.59
N ALA A 65 0.53 9.26 -2.47
CA ALA A 65 -0.61 8.83 -3.27
C ALA A 65 -0.42 9.11 -4.78
N GLN A 66 0.30 10.18 -5.13
CA GLN A 66 0.65 10.46 -6.52
C GLN A 66 1.65 9.43 -7.08
N ILE A 67 2.72 9.13 -6.34
CA ILE A 67 3.73 8.15 -6.75
C ILE A 67 3.09 6.77 -6.93
N GLY A 68 2.17 6.37 -6.04
CA GLY A 68 1.48 5.08 -6.10
C GLY A 68 0.62 4.84 -7.35
N ARG A 69 0.36 5.87 -8.16
CA ARG A 69 -0.37 5.74 -9.44
C ARG A 69 0.50 5.19 -10.56
N PHE A 70 1.82 5.30 -10.43
CA PHE A 70 2.76 4.84 -11.45
C PHE A 70 3.19 3.40 -11.15
N PRO A 71 3.20 2.50 -12.15
CA PRO A 71 3.70 1.15 -11.97
C PRO A 71 5.15 1.18 -11.50
N THR A 72 5.51 0.36 -10.51
CA THR A 72 6.87 0.45 -9.96
C THR A 72 7.97 -0.01 -10.94
N ASP A 73 7.58 -0.63 -12.04
CA ASP A 73 8.45 -1.07 -13.13
C ASP A 73 8.99 0.10 -13.99
N VAL A 74 8.45 1.33 -13.85
CA VAL A 74 8.98 2.53 -14.53
C VAL A 74 10.19 3.15 -13.82
N PHE A 75 10.42 2.78 -12.57
CA PHE A 75 11.53 3.29 -11.77
C PHE A 75 12.74 2.36 -11.84
N ASP A 76 13.93 2.90 -11.53
CA ASP A 76 15.14 2.09 -11.44
C ASP A 76 15.05 1.04 -10.31
N ALA A 77 16.03 0.12 -10.29
CA ALA A 77 16.03 -0.99 -9.34
C ALA A 77 16.10 -0.53 -7.87
N VAL A 78 16.71 0.61 -7.58
CA VAL A 78 16.88 1.12 -6.21
C VAL A 78 15.58 1.74 -5.74
N LEU A 79 15.01 2.66 -6.51
CA LEU A 79 13.73 3.29 -6.24
C LEU A 79 12.61 2.26 -6.14
N ARG A 80 12.58 1.27 -7.03
CA ARG A 80 11.61 0.17 -6.96
C ARG A 80 11.68 -0.59 -5.62
N ARG A 81 12.88 -0.83 -5.08
CA ARG A 81 13.05 -1.46 -3.75
C ARG A 81 12.57 -0.54 -2.64
N VAL A 82 12.94 0.74 -2.65
CA VAL A 82 12.46 1.73 -1.66
C VAL A 82 10.92 1.80 -1.66
N PHE A 83 10.32 1.88 -2.83
CA PHE A 83 8.87 1.93 -3.03
C PHE A 83 8.14 0.64 -2.68
N THR A 84 8.84 -0.49 -2.69
CA THR A 84 8.26 -1.78 -2.26
C THR A 84 8.41 -1.94 -0.75
N TYR A 85 9.61 -1.73 -0.19
CA TYR A 85 9.91 -2.12 1.19
C TYR A 85 9.74 -0.98 2.21
N VAL A 86 9.88 0.28 1.80
CA VAL A 86 9.87 1.44 2.73
C VAL A 86 8.59 2.27 2.58
N LEU A 87 8.25 2.66 1.35
CA LEU A 87 7.14 3.56 1.04
C LEU A 87 5.96 2.82 0.40
N PRO A 88 5.55 1.64 0.87
CA PRO A 88 4.85 0.52 0.19
C PRO A 88 3.85 0.79 -0.97
N VAL A 89 4.18 1.62 -1.95
CA VAL A 89 3.34 2.04 -3.08
C VAL A 89 3.19 0.92 -4.10
N ALA A 90 4.15 0.00 -4.17
CA ALA A 90 4.07 -1.19 -5.03
C ALA A 90 2.81 -2.02 -4.78
N PHE A 91 2.36 -2.07 -3.52
CA PHE A 91 1.20 -2.86 -3.11
C PHE A 91 -0.14 -2.25 -3.50
N LEU A 92 -0.18 -0.96 -3.86
CA LEU A 92 -1.41 -0.27 -4.22
C LEU A 92 -1.96 -0.68 -5.58
N ALA A 93 -1.07 -0.81 -6.57
CA ALA A 93 -1.46 -1.06 -7.95
C ALA A 93 -0.69 -2.22 -8.59
N THR A 94 0.63 -2.24 -8.45
CA THR A 94 1.50 -3.15 -9.23
C THR A 94 1.29 -4.61 -8.83
N ILE A 95 1.22 -4.90 -7.53
CA ILE A 95 1.11 -6.27 -7.02
C ILE A 95 -0.25 -6.89 -7.31
N PRO A 96 -1.39 -6.21 -7.03
CA PRO A 96 -2.70 -6.68 -7.46
C PRO A 96 -2.75 -6.95 -8.97
N THR A 97 -2.27 -6.02 -9.80
CA THR A 97 -2.29 -6.23 -11.26
C THR A 97 -1.48 -7.45 -11.68
N LYS A 98 -0.30 -7.68 -11.09
CA LYS A 98 0.51 -8.89 -11.36
C LYS A 98 -0.21 -10.17 -10.93
N ALA A 99 -0.95 -10.14 -9.81
CA ALA A 99 -1.77 -11.26 -9.36
C ALA A 99 -2.94 -11.55 -10.33
N LEU A 100 -3.65 -10.51 -10.79
CA LEU A 100 -4.76 -10.66 -11.74
C LEU A 100 -4.31 -11.29 -13.06
N LEU A 101 -3.11 -10.93 -13.52
CA LEU A 101 -2.51 -11.48 -14.74
C LEU A 101 -1.86 -12.86 -14.54
N GLY A 102 -1.88 -13.43 -13.33
CA GLY A 102 -1.21 -14.69 -13.00
C GLY A 102 0.33 -14.62 -13.09
N LYS A 103 0.91 -13.42 -13.03
CA LYS A 103 2.35 -13.16 -13.16
C LYS A 103 3.07 -12.98 -11.81
N ALA A 104 2.33 -12.97 -10.71
CA ALA A 104 2.90 -12.88 -9.37
C ALA A 104 3.40 -14.25 -8.89
N SER A 105 4.62 -14.31 -8.37
CA SER A 105 5.13 -15.57 -7.80
C SER A 105 4.42 -15.88 -6.47
N PRO A 106 4.12 -17.16 -6.16
CA PRO A 106 3.48 -17.54 -4.91
C PRO A 106 4.24 -17.06 -3.66
N ALA A 107 5.57 -17.17 -3.68
CA ALA A 107 6.43 -16.68 -2.61
C ALA A 107 6.26 -15.17 -2.38
N PHE A 108 6.08 -14.40 -3.45
CA PHE A 108 5.90 -12.96 -3.35
C PHE A 108 4.49 -12.57 -2.87
N LEU A 109 3.46 -13.36 -3.21
CA LEU A 109 2.11 -13.18 -2.66
C LEU A 109 2.10 -13.43 -1.14
N VAL A 110 2.74 -14.50 -0.68
CA VAL A 110 2.89 -14.79 0.75
C VAL A 110 3.66 -13.68 1.45
N PHE A 111 4.78 -13.25 0.86
CA PHE A 111 5.55 -12.11 1.35
C PHE A 111 4.66 -10.86 1.49
N ALA A 112 3.83 -10.54 0.49
CA ALA A 112 2.94 -9.40 0.53
C ALA A 112 1.97 -9.44 1.73
N VAL A 113 1.36 -10.59 1.98
CA VAL A 113 0.44 -10.78 3.11
C VAL A 113 1.17 -10.62 4.43
N VAL A 114 2.31 -11.30 4.60
CA VAL A 114 3.14 -11.20 5.82
C VAL A 114 3.53 -9.75 6.06
N TRP A 115 4.00 -9.05 5.02
CA TRP A 115 4.38 -7.66 5.09
C TRP A 115 3.23 -6.74 5.49
N GLY A 116 2.02 -6.98 4.98
CA GLY A 116 0.81 -6.26 5.39
C GLY A 116 0.45 -6.45 6.86
N VAL A 117 0.53 -7.69 7.34
CA VAL A 117 0.31 -7.97 8.77
C VAL A 117 1.39 -7.32 9.63
N SER A 118 2.66 -7.37 9.21
CA SER A 118 3.77 -6.71 9.92
C SER A 118 3.57 -5.20 10.01
N PHE A 119 3.18 -4.54 8.91
CA PHE A 119 2.86 -3.10 8.90
C PHE A 119 1.74 -2.75 9.87
N PHE A 120 0.67 -3.55 9.90
CA PHE A 120 -0.45 -3.34 10.81
C PHE A 120 -0.02 -3.48 12.28
N ILE A 121 0.72 -4.53 12.61
CA ILE A 121 1.24 -4.75 13.97
C ILE A 121 2.19 -3.61 14.37
N ALA A 122 3.11 -3.22 13.49
CA ALA A 122 4.04 -2.13 13.72
C ALA A 122 3.30 -0.81 13.96
N GLY A 123 2.29 -0.49 13.16
CA GLY A 123 1.48 0.71 13.34
C GLY A 123 0.73 0.73 14.67
N ARG A 124 0.13 -0.40 15.06
CA ARG A 124 -0.53 -0.53 16.37
C ARG A 124 0.45 -0.40 17.54
N ALA A 125 1.64 -0.99 17.42
CA ALA A 125 2.69 -0.87 18.44
C ALA A 125 3.18 0.58 18.56
N PHE A 126 3.42 1.24 17.42
CA PHE A 126 3.88 2.62 17.36
C PHE A 126 2.88 3.59 17.98
N TRP A 127 1.58 3.42 17.70
CA TRP A 127 0.51 4.17 18.35
C TRP A 127 0.51 4.01 19.87
N ARG A 128 0.61 2.78 20.38
CA ARG A 128 0.65 2.52 21.83
C ARG A 128 1.88 3.14 22.48
N PHE A 129 3.02 3.16 21.78
CA PHE A 129 4.22 3.85 22.23
C PHE A 129 4.00 5.36 22.28
N ALA A 130 3.38 5.93 21.25
CA ALA A 130 3.11 7.36 21.15
C ALA A 130 2.19 7.89 22.25
N LEU A 131 1.13 7.14 22.58
CA LEU A 131 0.21 7.49 23.65
C LEU A 131 0.88 7.69 25.02
N ARG A 132 2.06 7.12 25.26
CA ARG A 132 2.82 7.37 26.51
C ARG A 132 3.31 8.80 26.64
N SER A 133 3.50 9.49 25.52
CA SER A 133 3.92 10.90 25.47
C SER A 133 2.73 11.86 25.42
N TYR A 134 1.51 11.35 25.20
CA TYR A 134 0.29 12.13 25.24
C TYR A 134 -0.02 12.48 26.70
N THR A 135 0.53 13.60 27.16
CA THR A 135 0.22 14.15 28.47
C THR A 135 -1.19 14.71 28.39
N SER A 136 -2.15 14.03 29.02
CA SER A 136 -3.45 14.63 29.28
C SER A 136 -3.21 15.93 30.03
N ALA A 137 -3.71 17.04 29.51
CA ALA A 137 -4.03 18.21 30.32
C ALA A 137 -5.04 17.75 31.37
N SER A 138 -4.53 17.19 32.47
CA SER A 138 -5.33 16.94 33.66
C SER A 138 -5.61 18.32 34.25
N SER A 139 -6.82 18.80 34.03
CA SER A 139 -7.47 19.80 34.88
C SER A 139 -7.73 19.25 36.27
#